data_AF-A0A1X9XH54-F1
#
_entry.id   AF-A0A1X9XH54-F1
#
_cell.length_a   1.000
_cell.length_b   1.000
_cell.length_c   1.000
_cell.angle_alpha   90.00
_cell.angle_beta   90.00
_cell.angle_gamma   90.00
#
_symmetry.space_group_name_H-M   'P 1'
#
loop_
_entity.id
_entity.type
_entity.pdbx_description
1 polymer ?
#
loop_
_entity_poly.entity_id
_entity_poly.type
_entity_poly.pdbx_seq_one_letter_code
_entity_poly.pdbx_strand_id
1 'polypeptide(L)' 'FGGHGDYVWETGKFRNSPEVDLETWFVRGGSAGAALYTFRQPGIYAYVNHNLIEA' A
#
# COMPACT_ATOMS: atom_id res chain seq x y z
N PHE A 1 -6.64 10.07 -1.80
CA PHE A 1 -7.53 9.30 -2.70
C PHE A 1 -7.11 9.52 -4.13
N GLY A 2 -6.79 8.46 -4.88
CA GLY A 2 -6.41 8.58 -6.31
C GLY A 2 -5.17 7.79 -6.76
N GLY A 3 -4.62 6.90 -5.93
CA GLY A 3 -3.58 5.94 -6.32
C GLY A 3 -3.89 4.55 -5.74
N HIS A 4 -3.14 3.53 -6.18
CA HIS A 4 -3.26 2.15 -5.72
C HIS A 4 -1.87 1.56 -5.47
N GLY A 5 -1.76 0.41 -4.80
CA GLY A 5 -0.55 -0.39 -4.87
C GLY A 5 -0.54 -1.16 -6.18
N ASP A 6 0.32 -0.78 -7.14
CA ASP A 6 0.52 -1.54 -8.39
C ASP A 6 0.95 -2.98 -8.07
N TYR A 7 1.88 -3.10 -7.10
CA TYR A 7 2.37 -4.36 -6.56
C TYR A 7 2.55 -4.25 -5.06
N VAL A 8 1.97 -5.17 -4.29
CA VAL A 8 1.96 -5.13 -2.83
C VAL A 8 2.39 -6.48 -2.25
N TRP A 9 3.36 -6.43 -1.34
CA TRP A 9 3.71 -7.52 -0.44
C TRP A 9 3.27 -7.13 0.97
N GLU A 10 2.00 -7.34 1.32
CA GLU A 10 1.47 -6.92 2.62
C GLU A 10 2.16 -7.61 3.81
N THR A 11 2.68 -8.82 3.60
CA THR A 11 3.46 -9.60 4.58
C THR A 11 4.98 -9.45 4.46
N GLY A 12 5.46 -8.65 3.49
CA GLY A 12 6.87 -8.29 3.32
C GLY A 12 7.79 -9.44 2.89
N LYS A 13 7.28 -10.44 2.16
CA LYS A 13 8.07 -11.59 1.68
C LYS A 13 8.20 -11.57 0.16
N PHE A 14 9.30 -11.05 -0.36
CA PHE A 14 9.53 -10.88 -1.80
C PHE A 14 9.60 -12.18 -2.62
N ARG A 15 9.77 -13.34 -1.98
CA ARG A 15 9.67 -14.64 -2.65
C ARG A 15 8.24 -15.01 -3.03
N ASN A 16 7.24 -14.44 -2.37
CA ASN A 16 5.85 -14.63 -2.73
C ASN A 16 5.50 -13.66 -3.85
N SER A 17 4.58 -14.05 -4.73
CA SER A 17 4.03 -13.11 -5.72
C SER A 17 3.32 -11.95 -4.99
N PRO A 18 3.51 -10.70 -5.44
CA PRO A 18 2.75 -9.57 -4.91
C PRO A 18 1.28 -9.66 -5.30
N GLU A 19 0.43 -9.04 -4.50
CA GLU A 19 -0.92 -8.67 -4.91
C GLU A 19 -0.86 -7.42 -5.80
N VAL A 20 -1.87 -7.25 -6.66
CA VAL A 20 -1.91 -6.17 -7.66
C VAL A 20 -3.15 -5.32 -7.47
N ASP A 21 -3.03 -4.03 -7.81
CA ASP A 21 -4.12 -3.04 -7.85
C ASP A 21 -4.88 -2.84 -6.52
N LEU A 22 -4.20 -3.00 -5.38
CA LEU A 22 -4.83 -2.84 -4.07
C LEU A 22 -5.08 -1.36 -3.72
N GLU A 23 -6.31 -1.02 -3.32
CA GLU A 23 -6.64 0.30 -2.75
C GLU A 23 -6.06 0.48 -1.34
N THR A 24 -6.02 -0.60 -0.56
CA THR A 24 -5.50 -0.65 0.82
C THR A 24 -4.98 -2.06 1.10
N TRP A 25 -4.01 -2.20 1.99
CA TRP A 25 -3.44 -3.50 2.40
C TRP A 25 -3.16 -3.53 3.89
N PHE A 26 -3.07 -4.72 4.48
CA PHE A 26 -2.92 -4.88 5.92
C PHE A 26 -1.51 -5.31 6.35
N VAL A 27 -0.81 -4.42 7.04
CA VAL A 27 0.47 -4.76 7.69
C VAL A 27 0.20 -5.21 9.13
N ARG A 28 0.42 -6.50 9.40
CA ARG A 28 0.24 -7.09 10.74
C ARG A 28 1.24 -6.49 11.73
N GLY A 29 0.83 -6.28 12.99
CA GLY A 29 1.72 -5.81 14.05
C GLY A 29 2.95 -6.72 14.20
N GLY A 30 4.15 -6.14 14.31
CA GLY A 30 5.41 -6.88 14.35
C GLY A 30 5.91 -7.37 12.99
N SER A 31 5.31 -6.92 11.89
CA SER A 31 5.76 -7.20 10.52
C SER A 31 6.02 -5.91 9.73
N ALA A 32 6.64 -6.06 8.56
CA ALA A 32 6.78 -5.00 7.58
C ALA A 32 6.11 -5.45 6.27
N GLY A 33 5.48 -4.51 5.58
CA GLY A 33 4.97 -4.68 4.22
C GLY A 33 5.71 -3.78 3.23
N ALA A 34 5.54 -4.03 1.94
CA ALA A 34 6.08 -3.19 0.87
C ALA A 34 5.03 -2.99 -0.23
N ALA A 35 4.96 -1.80 -0.79
CA ALA A 35 4.12 -1.49 -1.94
C ALA A 35 4.89 -0.66 -2.97
N LEU A 36 4.64 -0.92 -4.24
CA LEU A 36 5.11 -0.14 -5.37
C LEU A 36 3.92 0.55 -6.02
N TYR A 37 4.08 1.81 -6.39
CA TYR A 37 3.10 2.57 -7.15
C TYR A 37 3.81 3.51 -8.13
N THR A 38 3.37 3.49 -9.38
CA THR A 38 3.77 4.43 -10.41
C THR A 38 2.77 5.58 -10.46
N PHE A 39 3.19 6.78 -10.04
CA PHE A 39 2.33 7.96 -10.08
C PHE A 39 1.90 8.29 -11.53
N ARG A 40 0.58 8.32 -11.76
CA ARG A 40 -0.01 8.63 -13.08
C ARG A 40 -0.53 10.06 -13.21
N GLN A 41 -0.69 10.77 -12.10
CA GLN A 41 -1.23 12.12 -12.08
C GLN A 41 -0.38 13.00 -11.14
N PRO A 42 -0.20 14.29 -11.46
CA PRO A 42 0.41 15.24 -10.54
C PRO A 42 -0.58 15.64 -9.44
N GLY A 43 -0.07 16.06 -8.28
CA GLY A 43 -0.90 16.52 -7.16
C GLY A 43 -0.30 16.17 -5.81
N ILE A 44 -1.02 16.52 -4.74
CA ILE A 44 -0.67 16.13 -3.37
C ILE A 44 -1.40 14.84 -3.02
N TYR A 45 -0.65 13.85 -2.54
CA TYR A 45 -1.19 12.55 -2.13
C TYR A 45 -0.92 12.33 -0.65
N ALA A 46 -1.95 11.90 0.08
CA ALA A 46 -1.81 11.45 1.47
C ALA A 46 -1.61 9.93 1.50
N TYR A 47 -0.59 9.48 2.24
CA TYR A 47 -0.37 8.08 2.59
C TYR A 47 -0.74 7.90 4.06
N VAL A 48 -1.77 7.10 4.33
CA VAL A 48 -2.45 7.07 5.63
C VAL A 48 -2.82 5.65 6.04
N ASN A 49 -3.09 5.47 7.33
CA ASN A 49 -3.92 4.38 7.79
C ASN A 49 -5.38 4.68 7.38
N HIS A 50 -6.04 3.73 6.71
CA HIS A 50 -7.44 3.89 6.26
C HIS A 50 -8.46 3.82 7.40
N ASN A 51 -8.03 3.66 8.66
CA ASN A 51 -8.77 4.09 9.84
C ASN A 51 -8.59 5.60 10.05
N LEU A 52 -9.53 6.39 9.57
CA LEU A 52 -9.46 7.86 9.61
C LEU A 52 -9.55 8.47 11.03
N ILE A 53 -9.83 7.67 12.06
CA ILE A 53 -9.76 8.12 13.46
C ILE A 53 -8.30 8.13 13.95
N GLU A 54 -7.43 7.33 13.33
CA GLU A 54 -6.01 7.21 13.67
C GLU A 54 -5.09 8.08 12.80
N ALA A 55 -5.65 8.78 11.81
CA ALA A 55 -4.92 9.55 10.80
C ALA A 55 -4.59 10.98 11.24
#